data_AF-A0A530RF42-F1
#
_entry.id   AF-A0A530RF42-F1
#
_cell.length_a   1.000
_cell.length_b   1.000
_cell.length_c   1.000
_cell.angle_alpha   90.00
_cell.angle_beta   90.00
_cell.angle_gamma   90.00
#
_symmetry.space_group_name_H-M   'P 1'
#
loop_
_entity.id
_entity.type
_entity.pdbx_description
1 polymer ?
#
loop_
_entity_poly.entity_id
_entity_poly.type
_entity_poly.pdbx_seq_one_letter_code
_entity_poly.pdbx_strand_id
1 'polypeptide(L)'
;ARPLPVERLAAVAGMSTSSFHQHFRAVTSLSPLQFQKQLRLIEARRLMLSEGKTASSAAFAVGYESVSQFTREYGRLFGRTPVRDTKEARGRTLAAA
;
A
#
# COMPACT_ATOMS: atom_id res chain seq x y z
N ALA A 1 8.22 7.34 -2.91
CA ALA A 1 7.66 7.86 -1.63
C ALA A 1 8.79 8.15 -0.61
N ARG A 2 8.62 9.15 0.27
CA ARG A 2 9.59 9.42 1.35
C ARG A 2 9.39 8.45 2.52
N PRO A 3 10.46 7.93 3.16
CA PRO A 3 10.35 7.17 4.40
C PRO A 3 9.63 8.01 5.46
N LEU A 4 8.69 7.38 6.19
CA LEU A 4 7.98 8.01 7.31
C LEU A 4 8.27 7.15 8.56
N PRO A 5 9.29 7.55 9.36
CA PRO A 5 9.68 6.82 10.57
C PRO A 5 8.55 6.80 11.60
N VAL A 6 8.43 5.71 12.35
CA VAL A 6 7.38 5.57 13.37
C VAL A 6 7.63 6.52 14.54
N GLU A 7 8.88 6.85 14.83
CA GLU A 7 9.30 7.80 15.85
C GLU A 7 8.73 9.19 15.59
N ARG A 8 8.66 9.60 14.30
CA ARG A 8 8.04 10.87 13.91
C ARG A 8 6.54 10.87 14.17
N LEU A 9 5.88 9.75 13.90
CA LEU A 9 4.44 9.58 14.16
C LEU A 9 4.14 9.59 15.67
N ALA A 10 4.95 8.88 16.45
CA ALA A 10 4.85 8.86 17.90
C ALA A 10 5.05 10.27 18.49
N ALA A 11 6.07 11.00 18.04
CA ALA A 11 6.33 12.37 18.49
C ALA A 11 5.17 13.33 18.18
N VAL A 12 4.59 13.25 16.97
CA VAL A 12 3.41 14.07 16.59
C VAL A 12 2.19 13.71 17.44
N ALA A 13 2.06 12.44 17.85
CA ALA A 13 0.99 11.98 18.72
C ALA A 13 1.23 12.27 20.22
N GLY A 14 2.38 12.87 20.58
CA GLY A 14 2.75 13.11 21.98
C GLY A 14 3.04 11.83 22.77
N MET A 15 3.49 10.77 22.10
CA MET A 15 3.71 9.45 22.68
C MET A 15 5.16 9.01 22.54
N SER A 16 5.62 8.17 23.49
CA SER A 16 6.80 7.34 23.25
C SER A 16 6.52 6.34 22.12
N THR A 17 7.57 5.86 21.44
CA THR A 17 7.43 4.87 20.35
C THR A 17 6.72 3.60 20.82
N SER A 18 7.03 3.10 22.02
CA SER A 18 6.38 1.89 22.58
C SER A 18 4.89 2.10 22.85
N SER A 19 4.52 3.23 23.47
CA SER A 19 3.12 3.59 23.71
C SER A 19 2.37 3.74 22.39
N PHE A 20 2.97 4.42 21.40
CA PHE A 20 2.38 4.57 20.08
C PHE A 20 2.11 3.20 19.42
N HIS A 21 3.08 2.29 19.43
CA HIS A 21 2.90 0.93 18.89
C HIS A 21 1.74 0.18 19.55
N GLN A 22 1.61 0.26 20.88
CA GLN A 22 0.53 -0.40 21.62
C GLN A 22 -0.84 0.18 21.28
N HIS A 23 -0.98 1.50 21.35
CA HIS A 23 -2.25 2.19 21.04
C HIS A 23 -2.63 2.01 19.57
N PHE A 24 -1.67 2.13 18.66
CA PHE A 24 -1.92 1.96 17.23
C PHE A 24 -2.43 0.55 16.93
N ARG A 25 -1.83 -0.48 17.53
CA ARG A 25 -2.31 -1.87 17.37
C ARG A 25 -3.66 -2.09 18.04
N ALA A 26 -3.93 -1.49 19.19
CA ALA A 26 -5.23 -1.60 19.85
C ALA A 26 -6.36 -1.04 18.96
N VAL A 27 -6.12 0.06 18.23
CA VAL A 27 -7.12 0.71 17.37
C VAL A 27 -7.20 0.08 15.97
N THR A 28 -6.05 -0.27 15.37
CA THR A 28 -6.00 -0.71 13.96
C THR A 28 -5.84 -2.22 13.79
N SER A 29 -5.61 -2.96 14.88
CA SER A 29 -5.20 -4.38 14.90
C SER A 29 -3.86 -4.67 14.21
N LEU A 30 -3.18 -3.66 13.67
CA LEU A 30 -1.95 -3.78 12.91
C LEU A 30 -0.81 -3.00 13.58
N SER A 31 0.43 -3.41 13.33
CA SER A 31 1.56 -2.55 13.66
C SER A 31 1.60 -1.34 12.71
N PRO A 32 2.15 -0.19 13.13
CA PRO A 32 2.29 1.00 12.26
C PRO A 32 2.94 0.69 10.91
N LEU A 33 3.97 -0.16 10.89
CA LEU A 33 4.66 -0.56 9.66
C LEU A 33 3.76 -1.42 8.74
N GLN A 34 3.00 -2.35 9.30
CA GLN A 34 2.06 -3.18 8.53
C GLN A 34 0.97 -2.30 7.90
N PHE A 35 0.42 -1.37 8.68
CA PHE A 35 -0.58 -0.43 8.20
C PHE A 35 -0.03 0.47 7.08
N GLN A 36 1.18 1.00 7.24
CA GLN A 36 1.83 1.80 6.21
C GLN A 36 2.03 1.00 4.90
N LYS A 37 2.46 -0.27 5.00
CA LYS A 37 2.58 -1.14 3.81
C LYS A 37 1.23 -1.33 3.13
N GLN A 38 0.16 -1.56 3.90
CA GLN A 38 -1.18 -1.71 3.36
C GLN A 38 -1.65 -0.43 2.64
N LEU A 39 -1.43 0.75 3.22
CA LEU A 39 -1.75 2.02 2.57
C LEU A 39 -0.97 2.22 1.26
N ARG A 40 0.32 1.88 1.24
CA ARG A 40 1.13 1.95 0.00
C ARG A 40 0.58 1.05 -1.10
N LEU A 41 0.19 -0.18 -0.76
CA LEU A 41 -0.39 -1.11 -1.72
C LEU A 41 -1.76 -0.65 -2.24
N ILE A 42 -2.61 -0.07 -1.37
CA ILE A 42 -3.89 0.55 -1.76
C ILE A 42 -3.66 1.70 -2.73
N GLU A 43 -2.71 2.59 -2.43
CA GLU A 43 -2.39 3.71 -3.32
C GLU A 43 -1.82 3.23 -4.67
N ALA A 44 -0.94 2.23 -4.66
CA ALA A 44 -0.44 1.65 -5.91
C ALA A 44 -1.58 1.06 -6.76
N ARG A 45 -2.55 0.40 -6.13
CA ARG A 45 -3.75 -0.09 -6.81
C ARG A 45 -4.57 1.07 -7.40
N ARG A 46 -4.79 2.15 -6.64
CA ARG A 46 -5.47 3.35 -7.13
C ARG A 46 -4.78 3.93 -8.38
N LEU A 47 -3.46 4.08 -8.34
CA LEU A 47 -2.65 4.57 -9.46
C LEU A 47 -2.78 3.68 -10.70
N MET A 48 -2.79 2.36 -10.52
CA MET A 48 -2.93 1.43 -11.65
C MET A 48 -4.33 1.45 -12.26
N LEU A 49 -5.37 1.50 -11.42
CA LEU A 49 -6.76 1.38 -11.87
C LEU A 49 -7.35 2.71 -12.37
N SER A 50 -6.96 3.83 -11.75
CA SER A 50 -7.54 5.15 -12.04
C SER A 50 -6.69 5.97 -13.00
N GLU A 51 -5.36 5.85 -12.91
CA GLU A 51 -4.42 6.64 -13.73
C GLU A 51 -3.71 5.78 -14.78
N GLY A 52 -4.06 4.50 -14.89
CA GLY A 52 -3.51 3.60 -15.91
C GLY A 52 -2.02 3.27 -15.76
N LYS A 53 -1.40 3.59 -14.61
CA LYS A 53 0.04 3.33 -14.39
C LYS A 53 0.36 1.84 -14.49
N THR A 54 1.56 1.53 -14.97
CA THR A 54 2.06 0.15 -14.94
C THR A 54 2.37 -0.29 -13.51
N ALA A 55 2.35 -1.61 -13.26
CA ALA A 55 2.70 -2.15 -11.94
C ALA A 55 4.08 -1.71 -11.44
N SER A 56 5.06 -1.64 -12.36
CA SER A 56 6.41 -1.16 -12.06
C SER A 56 6.40 0.31 -11.65
N SER A 57 5.76 1.18 -12.45
CA SER A 57 5.65 2.62 -12.14
C SER A 57 4.92 2.87 -10.82
N ALA A 58 3.83 2.17 -10.57
CA ALA A 58 3.07 2.28 -9.32
C ALA A 58 3.89 1.81 -8.10
N ALA A 59 4.65 0.71 -8.22
CA ALA A 59 5.51 0.20 -7.16
C ALA A 59 6.56 1.24 -6.72
N PHE A 60 7.27 1.84 -7.68
CA PHE A 60 8.27 2.86 -7.39
C PHE A 60 7.64 4.15 -6.84
N ALA A 61 6.49 4.56 -7.36
CA ALA A 61 5.78 5.74 -6.88
C ALA A 61 5.48 5.64 -5.36
N VAL A 62 5.00 4.49 -4.92
CA VAL A 62 4.66 4.25 -3.50
C VAL A 62 5.87 3.83 -2.64
N GLY A 63 7.07 3.76 -3.24
CA GLY A 63 8.34 3.58 -2.51
C GLY A 63 8.77 2.14 -2.28
N TYR A 64 8.39 1.20 -3.16
CA TYR A 64 9.08 -0.08 -3.25
C TYR A 64 10.36 0.06 -4.07
N GLU A 65 11.44 -0.57 -3.61
CA GLU A 65 12.70 -0.65 -4.36
C GLU A 65 12.70 -1.84 -5.35
N SER A 66 11.85 -2.83 -5.12
CA SER A 66 11.73 -4.03 -5.95
C SER A 66 10.30 -4.29 -6.40
N VAL A 67 10.10 -4.33 -7.71
CA VAL A 67 8.81 -4.70 -8.33
C VAL A 67 8.40 -6.13 -7.97
N SER A 68 9.36 -7.03 -7.82
CA SER A 68 9.11 -8.42 -7.41
C SER A 68 8.63 -8.50 -5.96
N GLN A 69 9.20 -7.72 -5.05
CA GLN A 69 8.70 -7.61 -3.68
C GLN A 69 7.29 -7.04 -3.65
N PHE A 70 7.07 -5.93 -4.36
CA PHE A 70 5.76 -5.32 -4.51
C PHE A 70 4.72 -6.33 -4.98
N THR A 71 5.01 -7.08 -6.04
CA THR A 71 4.07 -8.05 -6.64
C THR A 71 3.67 -9.14 -5.64
N ARG A 72 4.61 -9.63 -4.82
CA ARG A 72 4.32 -10.63 -3.77
C ARG A 72 3.45 -10.04 -2.67
N GLU A 73 3.81 -8.88 -2.13
CA GLU A 73 3.04 -8.24 -1.06
C GLU A 73 1.64 -7.80 -1.53
N TYR A 74 1.53 -7.33 -2.78
CA TYR A 74 0.27 -7.00 -3.44
C TYR A 74 -0.64 -8.23 -3.54
N GLY A 75 -0.11 -9.34 -4.05
CA GLY A 75 -0.85 -10.61 -4.15
C GLY A 75 -1.35 -11.09 -2.80
N ARG A 76 -0.54 -10.95 -1.74
CA ARG A 76 -0.92 -11.31 -0.37
C ARG A 76 -2.09 -10.47 0.16
N LEU A 77 -2.17 -9.18 -0.20
CA LEU A 77 -3.22 -8.28 0.28
C LEU A 77 -4.51 -8.37 -0.55
N PHE A 78 -4.41 -8.46 -1.88
CA PHE A 78 -5.56 -8.36 -2.79
C PHE A 78 -6.00 -9.71 -3.40
N GLY A 79 -5.29 -10.80 -3.09
CA GLY A 79 -5.57 -12.15 -3.59
C GLY A 79 -5.29 -12.37 -5.07
N ARG A 80 -4.71 -11.37 -5.77
CA ARG A 80 -4.38 -11.45 -7.21
C ARG A 80 -3.17 -10.59 -7.55
N THR A 81 -2.53 -10.85 -8.67
CA THR A 81 -1.37 -10.06 -9.12
C THR A 81 -1.80 -8.70 -9.69
N PRO A 82 -0.92 -7.68 -9.67
CA PRO A 82 -1.19 -6.36 -10.26
C PRO A 82 -1.65 -6.41 -11.73
N VAL A 83 -1.03 -7.29 -12.54
CA VAL A 83 -1.36 -7.47 -13.96
C VAL A 83 -2.77 -8.04 -14.14
N ARG A 84 -3.15 -9.02 -13.31
CA ARG A 84 -4.50 -9.60 -13.39
C ARG A 84 -5.57 -8.59 -12.96
N ASP A 85 -5.30 -7.85 -11.89
CA ASP A 85 -6.21 -6.83 -11.36
C ASP A 85 -6.50 -5.73 -12.38
N THR A 86 -5.46 -5.20 -13.03
CA THR A 86 -5.59 -4.18 -14.08
C THR A 86 -6.28 -4.70 -15.34
N LYS A 87 -6.00 -5.95 -15.75
CA LYS A 87 -6.66 -6.58 -16.90
C LYS A 87 -8.18 -6.74 -16.65
N GLU A 88 -8.56 -7.21 -15.47
CA GLU A 88 -9.97 -7.40 -15.10
C GLU A 88 -10.71 -6.06 -14.98
N ALA A 89 -10.06 -5.03 -14.41
CA ALA A 89 -10.65 -3.70 -14.33
C ALA A 89 -10.91 -3.09 -15.72
N ARG A 90 -9.94 -3.19 -16.64
CA ARG A 90 -10.10 -2.73 -18.03
C ARG A 90 -11.20 -3.49 -18.77
N GLY A 91 -11.29 -4.80 -18.56
CA GLY A 91 -12.36 -5.62 -19.13
C GLY A 91 -13.75 -5.19 -18.66
N ARG A 92 -13.89 -4.77 -17.39
CA ARG A 92 -15.14 -4.21 -16.85
C ARG A 92 -15.48 -2.85 -17.44
N THR A 93 -14.50 -1.95 -17.59
CA THR A 93 -14.71 -0.65 -18.22
C THR A 93 -15.19 -0.80 -19.66
N LEU A 94 -14.62 -1.74 -20.42
CA LEU A 94 -15.01 -1.99 -21.82
C LEU A 94 -16.41 -2.60 -21.95
N ALA A 95 -16.82 -3.44 -20.99
CA ALA A 95 -18.16 -4.06 -20.99
C ALA A 95 -19.27 -3.12 -20.51
N ALA A 96 -18.92 -1.99 -19.88
CA ALA A 96 -19.86 -0.99 -19.37
C ALA A 96 -19.98 0.25 -20.28
N ALA A 97 -19.22 0.31 -21.38
CA ALA A 97 -19.24 1.36 -22.40
C ALA A 97 -20.01 0.86 -23.63
#